data_AF-A0A971S0A6-F1
#
_entry.id   AF-A0A971S0A6-F1
#
_cell.length_a   1.000
_cell.length_b   1.000
_cell.length_c   1.000
_cell.angle_alpha   90.00
_cell.angle_beta   90.00
_cell.angle_gamma   90.00
#
_symmetry.space_group_name_H-M   'P 1'
#
loop_
_entity.id
_entity.type
_entity.pdbx_description
1 polymer ?
#
loop_
_entity_poly.entity_id
_entity_poly.type
_entity_poly.pdbx_seq_one_letter_code
_entity_poly.pdbx_strand_id
1 'polypeptide(L)'
;MHCGGELDETPVREFSTFTGDLEKPAEWLIACGITTAAVESAGVYRIPLLEHRGLEVKPVNTRHVKNVPGRKSDVLDCQWLQQLQPLRMAAFTLFNSKGALGAYPRRQRARLGALKAITATAHKLARLIHVMLTNGTAWVDAGQQYYEQRYRSRVMHNLKRKAQEPGFELVALRKAATS
;
A
#
# COMPACT_ATOMS: atom_id res chain seq x y z
N MET A 1 7.84 15.77 -6.60
CA MET A 1 8.00 14.50 -5.84
C MET A 1 9.24 13.81 -6.40
N HIS A 2 10.39 13.92 -5.71
CA HIS A 2 11.60 13.17 -6.08
C HIS A 2 11.53 11.82 -5.37
N CYS A 3 11.50 10.75 -6.15
CA CYS A 3 11.40 9.38 -5.68
C CYS A 3 12.79 8.88 -5.25
N GLY A 4 13.23 9.25 -4.03
CA GLY A 4 14.08 8.48 -3.10
C GLY A 4 15.42 7.85 -3.50
N GLY A 5 15.81 7.83 -4.79
CA GLY A 5 17.06 7.22 -5.26
C GLY A 5 18.18 8.20 -5.61
N GLU A 6 17.92 9.51 -5.54
CA GLU A 6 18.76 10.55 -6.15
C GLU A 6 19.23 11.62 -5.13
N LEU A 7 19.02 11.38 -3.83
CA LEU A 7 19.29 12.36 -2.75
C LEU A 7 20.61 12.10 -1.99
N ASP A 8 21.15 10.88 -2.07
CA ASP A 8 22.44 10.46 -1.49
C ASP A 8 22.94 9.22 -2.27
N GLU A 9 24.23 9.14 -2.57
CA GLU A 9 24.84 7.98 -3.26
C GLU A 9 24.76 6.68 -2.43
N THR A 10 24.60 6.82 -1.11
CA THR A 10 24.41 5.75 -0.13
C THR A 10 23.02 5.83 0.53
N PRO A 11 21.96 5.34 -0.14
CA PRO A 11 20.57 5.50 0.31
C PRO A 11 20.20 4.63 1.53
N VAL A 12 21.13 3.83 2.05
CA VAL A 12 20.98 3.02 3.26
C VAL A 12 22.14 3.32 4.19
N ARG A 13 21.82 3.68 5.44
CA ARG A 13 22.80 3.92 6.50
C ARG A 13 22.38 3.23 7.78
N GLU A 14 23.37 2.70 8.49
CA GLU A 14 23.19 2.15 9.83
C GLU A 14 23.60 3.19 10.86
N PHE A 15 22.81 3.32 11.91
CA PHE A 15 23.07 4.22 13.03
C PHE A 15 23.04 3.42 14.33
N SER A 16 23.90 3.80 15.27
CA SER A 16 23.93 3.22 16.61
C SER A 16 22.65 3.57 17.38
N THR A 17 22.29 2.75 18.36
CA THR A 17 21.11 2.94 19.22
C THR A 17 21.43 3.71 20.51
N PHE A 18 22.67 4.13 20.72
CA PHE A 18 23.05 4.94 21.89
C PHE A 18 22.41 6.33 21.83
N THR A 19 21.98 6.84 22.99
CA THR A 19 21.22 8.11 23.11
C THR A 19 21.88 9.28 22.39
N GLY A 20 23.21 9.37 22.39
CA GLY A 20 23.97 10.43 21.71
C GLY A 20 24.03 10.30 20.18
N ASP A 21 23.77 9.12 19.63
CA ASP A 21 23.81 8.87 18.19
C ASP A 21 22.42 8.93 17.53
N LEU A 22 21.33 9.01 18.32
CA LEU A 22 19.96 9.06 17.80
C LEU A 22 19.67 10.35 17.01
N GLU A 23 20.47 11.40 17.17
CA GLU A 23 20.33 12.66 16.42
C GLU A 23 20.89 12.57 14.99
N LYS A 24 21.95 11.77 14.79
CA LYS A 24 22.61 11.56 13.50
C LYS A 24 21.66 11.12 12.38
N PRO A 25 20.71 10.18 12.57
CA PRO A 25 19.73 9.87 11.53
C PRO A 25 18.81 11.05 11.22
N ALA A 26 18.41 11.87 12.19
CA ALA A 26 17.57 13.03 11.93
C ALA A 26 18.30 14.08 11.09
N GLU A 27 19.56 14.37 11.43
CA GLU A 27 20.41 15.31 10.71
C GLU A 27 20.67 14.86 9.28
N TRP A 28 20.96 13.56 9.09
CA TRP A 28 21.14 13.00 7.75
C TRP A 28 19.86 13.10 6.91
N LEU A 29 18.70 12.75 7.46
CA LEU A 29 17.43 12.87 6.75
C LEU A 29 17.16 14.32 6.33
N ILE A 30 17.41 15.29 7.22
CA ILE A 30 17.25 16.72 6.93
C ILE A 30 18.25 17.17 5.86
N ALA A 31 19.51 16.73 5.92
CA ALA A 31 20.53 17.04 4.92
C ALA A 31 20.16 16.50 3.53
N CYS A 32 19.51 15.34 3.46
CA CYS A 32 18.93 14.81 2.23
C CYS A 32 17.65 15.54 1.77
N GLY A 33 17.19 16.56 2.50
CA GLY A 33 15.97 17.31 2.20
C GLY A 33 14.67 16.53 2.48
N ILE A 34 14.74 15.48 3.31
CA ILE A 34 13.57 14.67 3.67
C ILE A 34 12.72 15.42 4.69
N THR A 35 11.42 15.52 4.43
CA THR A 35 10.44 16.18 5.31
C THR A 35 9.53 15.20 6.05
N THR A 36 9.45 13.95 5.58
CA THR A 36 8.55 12.92 6.09
C THR A 36 9.30 11.61 6.26
N ALA A 37 9.23 11.00 7.45
CA ALA A 37 9.93 9.76 7.78
C ALA A 37 8.94 8.65 8.14
N ALA A 38 9.08 7.47 7.52
CA ALA A 38 8.37 6.27 7.93
C ALA A 38 9.24 5.47 8.91
N VAL A 39 8.75 5.26 10.14
CA VAL A 39 9.55 4.65 11.21
C VAL A 39 8.89 3.38 11.69
N GLU A 40 9.66 2.31 11.77
CA GLU A 40 9.21 1.08 12.41
C GLU A 40 8.98 1.32 13.91
N SER A 41 7.78 1.00 14.42
CA SER A 41 7.32 1.39 15.76
C SER A 41 7.99 0.66 16.94
N ALA A 42 9.25 0.26 16.81
CA ALA A 42 9.97 -0.56 17.77
C ALA A 42 10.84 0.25 18.76
N GLY A 43 10.69 1.58 18.86
CA GLY A 43 11.46 2.38 19.83
C GLY A 43 10.75 3.65 20.28
N VAL A 44 10.52 3.78 21.58
CA VAL A 44 9.73 4.85 22.22
C VAL A 44 10.34 6.23 22.00
N TYR A 45 11.66 6.33 21.84
CA TYR A 45 12.39 7.61 21.79
C TYR A 45 12.65 8.15 20.38
N ARG A 46 12.46 7.34 19.33
CA ARG A 46 12.78 7.74 17.94
C ARG A 46 11.73 8.66 17.33
N ILE A 47 10.45 8.40 17.61
CA ILE A 47 9.35 9.19 17.06
C ILE A 47 9.39 10.62 17.61
N PRO A 48 9.41 10.84 18.95
CA PRO A 48 9.45 12.21 19.50
C PRO A 48 10.69 13.00 19.07
N LEU A 49 11.85 12.33 18.93
CA LEU A 49 13.09 12.99 18.49
C LEU A 49 13.00 13.51 17.06
N LEU A 50 12.53 12.67 16.13
CA LEU A 50 12.38 13.07 14.72
C LEU A 50 11.32 14.16 14.57
N GLU A 51 10.21 14.06 15.29
CA GLU A 51 9.17 15.10 15.32
C GLU A 51 9.70 16.43 15.86
N HIS A 52 10.49 16.41 16.95
CA HIS A 52 11.14 17.61 17.50
C HIS A 52 12.12 18.26 16.51
N ARG A 53 12.76 17.46 15.65
CA ARG A 53 13.65 17.95 14.58
C ARG A 53 12.90 18.40 13.32
N GLY A 54 11.56 18.44 13.35
CA GLY A 54 10.72 18.99 12.29
C GLY A 54 10.32 17.99 11.20
N LEU A 55 10.56 16.69 11.39
CA LEU A 55 10.14 15.65 10.44
C LEU A 55 8.71 15.21 10.75
N GLU A 56 7.88 15.08 9.71
CA GLU A 56 6.58 14.44 9.83
C GLU A 56 6.75 12.92 9.93
N VAL A 57 6.51 12.34 11.11
CA VAL A 57 6.73 10.90 11.34
C VAL A 57 5.45 10.11 11.06
N LYS A 58 5.56 9.07 10.23
CA LYS A 58 4.51 8.08 9.98
C LYS A 58 4.90 6.74 10.63
N PRO A 59 4.35 6.41 11.81
CA PRO A 59 4.66 5.15 12.46
C PRO A 59 4.11 3.98 11.66
N VAL A 60 4.95 2.97 11.44
CA VAL A 60 4.59 1.73 10.74
C VAL A 60 4.52 0.59 11.75
N ASN A 61 3.36 -0.07 11.81
CA ASN A 61 3.16 -1.24 12.67
C ASN A 61 3.87 -2.48 12.09
N THR A 62 4.79 -3.03 12.87
CA THR A 62 5.70 -4.14 12.52
C THR A 62 4.97 -5.47 12.31
N ARG A 63 3.83 -5.70 12.98
CA ARG A 63 3.04 -6.94 12.83
C ARG A 63 2.47 -7.12 11.43
N HIS A 64 2.37 -6.04 10.65
CA HIS A 64 1.88 -6.08 9.27
C HIS A 64 2.99 -6.16 8.22
N VAL A 65 4.25 -6.00 8.64
CA VAL A 65 5.46 -6.03 7.81
C VAL A 65 6.04 -7.46 7.74
N LYS A 66 5.73 -8.30 8.74
CA LYS A 66 6.33 -9.63 8.98
C LYS A 66 5.73 -10.81 8.20
N ASN A 67 4.70 -10.61 7.37
CA ASN A 67 4.01 -11.70 6.65
C ASN A 67 4.49 -11.89 5.18
N VAL A 68 5.77 -11.64 4.88
CA VAL A 68 6.35 -11.90 3.56
C VAL A 68 7.24 -13.14 3.66
N PRO A 69 7.01 -14.21 2.87
CA PRO A 69 7.88 -15.39 2.87
C PRO A 69 9.31 -15.01 2.43
N GLY A 70 10.32 -15.31 3.26
CA GLY A 70 11.73 -15.02 2.98
C GLY A 70 12.46 -14.47 4.20
N ARG A 71 13.79 -14.64 4.24
CA ARG A 71 14.65 -14.16 5.33
C ARG A 71 14.81 -12.63 5.20
N LYS A 72 13.99 -11.89 5.95
CA LYS A 72 14.05 -10.41 6.00
C LYS A 72 15.20 -9.95 6.89
N SER A 73 16.01 -9.02 6.40
CA SER A 73 17.02 -8.28 7.17
C SER A 73 16.55 -6.86 7.43
N ASP A 74 17.04 -6.21 8.48
CA ASP A 74 16.63 -4.83 8.84
C ASP A 74 16.82 -3.83 7.68
N VAL A 75 17.85 -4.04 6.85
CA VAL A 75 18.09 -3.26 5.62
C VAL A 75 16.99 -3.48 4.58
N LEU A 76 16.67 -4.74 4.28
CA LEU A 76 15.61 -5.07 3.32
C LEU A 76 14.24 -4.57 3.80
N ASP A 77 14.01 -4.57 5.12
CA ASP A 77 12.80 -4.01 5.73
C ASP A 77 12.70 -2.50 5.53
N CYS A 78 13.78 -1.77 5.81
CA CYS A 78 13.83 -0.32 5.61
C CYS A 78 13.59 0.07 4.14
N GLN A 79 14.28 -0.61 3.21
CA GLN A 79 14.12 -0.37 1.77
C GLN A 79 12.69 -0.68 1.29
N TRP A 80 12.11 -1.77 1.77
CA TRP A 80 10.74 -2.14 1.43
C TRP A 80 9.73 -1.11 1.97
N LEU A 81 9.93 -0.60 3.19
CA LEU A 81 9.10 0.46 3.75
C LEU A 81 9.22 1.77 2.97
N GLN A 82 10.43 2.15 2.57
CA GLN A 82 10.71 3.33 1.75
C GLN A 82 9.90 3.31 0.44
N GLN A 83 9.88 2.17 -0.26
CA GLN A 83 9.16 2.03 -1.53
C GLN A 83 7.65 1.91 -1.35
N LEU A 84 7.19 1.25 -0.28
CA LEU A 84 5.77 0.98 -0.07
C LEU A 84 5.00 2.18 0.49
N GLN A 85 5.64 3.01 1.32
CA GLN A 85 4.96 4.09 2.04
C GLN A 85 4.29 5.13 1.11
N PRO A 86 4.93 5.63 0.03
CA PRO A 86 4.28 6.55 -0.90
C PRO A 86 3.01 5.95 -1.52
N LEU A 87 3.05 4.65 -1.86
CA LEU A 87 1.91 3.94 -2.42
C LEU A 87 0.79 3.73 -1.40
N ARG A 88 1.12 3.56 -0.11
CA ARG A 88 0.13 3.50 0.97
C ARG A 88 -0.55 4.85 1.19
N MET A 89 0.20 5.94 1.10
CA MET A 89 -0.36 7.29 1.16
C MET A 89 -1.27 7.55 -0.05
N ALA A 90 -0.83 7.22 -1.26
CA ALA A 90 -1.68 7.29 -2.46
C ALA A 90 -2.95 6.42 -2.31
N ALA A 91 -2.81 5.18 -1.84
CA ALA A 91 -3.94 4.30 -1.56
C ALA A 91 -4.92 4.88 -0.52
N PHE A 92 -4.41 5.59 0.49
CA PHE A 92 -5.23 6.27 1.49
C PHE A 92 -6.09 7.37 0.85
N THR A 93 -5.51 8.22 -0.01
CA THR A 93 -6.26 9.27 -0.71
C THR A 93 -7.35 8.70 -1.64
N LEU A 94 -7.11 7.53 -2.23
CA LEU A 94 -8.06 6.87 -3.13
C LEU A 94 -9.35 6.40 -2.44
N PHE A 95 -9.37 6.21 -1.12
CA PHE A 95 -10.62 5.85 -0.42
C PHE A 95 -11.72 6.89 -0.64
N ASN A 96 -11.33 8.16 -0.71
CA ASN A 96 -12.24 9.29 -0.87
C ASN A 96 -12.48 9.65 -2.35
N SER A 97 -11.70 9.09 -3.28
CA SER A 97 -11.86 9.34 -4.71
C SER A 97 -13.12 8.67 -5.27
N LYS A 98 -13.94 9.43 -6.00
CA LYS A 98 -15.18 8.95 -6.63
C LYS A 98 -14.94 8.20 -7.97
N GLY A 99 -13.68 8.03 -8.40
CA GLY A 99 -13.33 7.34 -9.65
C GLY A 99 -13.22 5.82 -9.55
N ALA A 100 -12.92 5.17 -10.68
CA ALA A 100 -12.75 3.72 -10.78
C ALA A 100 -11.65 3.16 -9.85
N LEU A 101 -10.58 3.93 -9.66
CA LEU A 101 -9.47 3.57 -8.78
C LEU A 101 -9.89 3.57 -7.30
N GLY A 102 -10.82 4.43 -6.88
CA GLY A 102 -11.33 4.48 -5.51
C GLY A 102 -12.36 3.39 -5.18
N ALA A 103 -12.99 2.79 -6.20
CA ALA A 103 -13.95 1.71 -6.00
C ALA A 103 -13.27 0.43 -5.46
N TYR A 104 -12.03 0.15 -5.87
CA TYR A 104 -11.27 -1.00 -5.40
C TYR A 104 -10.94 -0.97 -3.89
N PRO A 105 -10.31 0.10 -3.33
CA PRO A 105 -10.00 0.17 -1.90
C PRO A 105 -11.25 0.09 -1.03
N ARG A 106 -12.35 0.75 -1.40
CA ARG A 106 -13.63 0.65 -0.67
C ARG A 106 -14.14 -0.78 -0.53
N ARG A 107 -14.08 -1.56 -1.63
CA ARG A 107 -14.46 -2.99 -1.61
C ARG A 107 -13.52 -3.82 -0.75
N GLN A 108 -12.20 -3.61 -0.86
CA GLN A 108 -11.27 -4.35 -0.01
C GLN A 108 -11.45 -4.02 1.47
N ARG A 109 -11.82 -2.77 1.80
CA ARG A 109 -12.12 -2.37 3.19
C ARG A 109 -13.34 -3.11 3.73
N ALA A 110 -14.41 -3.26 2.95
CA ALA A 110 -15.58 -4.02 3.35
C ALA A 110 -15.26 -5.52 3.61
N ARG A 111 -14.29 -6.09 2.90
CA ARG A 111 -13.93 -7.52 3.00
C ARG A 111 -12.84 -7.83 4.04
N LEU A 112 -11.82 -6.97 4.15
CA LEU A 112 -10.58 -7.26 4.88
C LEU A 112 -10.33 -6.29 6.05
N GLY A 113 -11.13 -5.22 6.18
CA GLY A 113 -10.84 -4.10 7.07
C GLY A 113 -9.89 -3.06 6.46
N ALA A 114 -9.85 -1.87 7.07
CA ALA A 114 -9.19 -0.70 6.49
C ALA A 114 -7.68 -0.89 6.26
N LEU A 115 -6.96 -1.46 7.23
CA LEU A 115 -5.50 -1.60 7.17
C LEU A 115 -5.06 -2.56 6.07
N LYS A 116 -5.69 -3.73 5.95
CA LYS A 116 -5.40 -4.71 4.89
C LYS A 116 -5.81 -4.18 3.51
N ALA A 117 -6.86 -3.37 3.44
CA ALA A 117 -7.28 -2.73 2.21
C ALA A 117 -6.26 -1.70 1.68
N ILE A 118 -5.63 -0.92 2.58
CA ILE A 118 -4.54 0.01 2.20
C ILE A 118 -3.38 -0.77 1.58
N THR A 119 -2.89 -1.81 2.24
CA THR A 119 -1.77 -2.63 1.72
C THR A 119 -2.10 -3.29 0.38
N ALA A 120 -3.29 -3.89 0.25
CA ALA A 120 -3.73 -4.50 -1.01
C ALA A 120 -3.85 -3.48 -2.15
N THR A 121 -4.28 -2.25 -1.82
CA THR A 121 -4.41 -1.16 -2.80
C THR A 121 -3.05 -0.61 -3.20
N ALA A 122 -2.13 -0.42 -2.24
CA ALA A 122 -0.75 -0.02 -2.53
C ALA A 122 -0.06 -1.03 -3.47
N HIS A 123 -0.20 -2.33 -3.21
CA HIS A 123 0.32 -3.36 -4.11
C HIS A 123 -0.32 -3.31 -5.51
N LYS A 124 -1.64 -3.08 -5.58
CA LYS A 124 -2.32 -2.92 -6.87
C LYS A 124 -1.80 -1.70 -7.64
N LEU A 125 -1.55 -0.57 -6.97
CA LEU A 125 -0.94 0.62 -7.56
C LEU A 125 0.47 0.34 -8.06
N ALA A 126 1.31 -0.34 -7.26
CA ALA A 126 2.65 -0.74 -7.67
C ALA A 126 2.63 -1.50 -9.01
N ARG A 127 1.72 -2.49 -9.14
CA ARG A 127 1.62 -3.25 -10.39
C ARG A 127 1.11 -2.42 -11.56
N LEU A 128 0.18 -1.50 -11.33
CA LEU A 128 -0.32 -0.63 -12.40
C LEU A 128 0.80 0.27 -12.90
N ILE A 129 1.52 0.93 -11.99
CA ILE A 129 2.67 1.77 -12.33
C ILE A 129 3.73 0.95 -13.07
N HIS A 130 4.09 -0.23 -12.56
CA HIS A 130 5.04 -1.11 -13.22
C HIS A 130 4.61 -1.45 -14.66
N VAL A 131 3.37 -1.91 -14.86
CA VAL A 131 2.87 -2.24 -16.22
C VAL A 131 2.85 -1.00 -17.12
N MET A 132 2.46 0.17 -16.61
CA MET A 132 2.44 1.41 -17.39
C MET A 132 3.84 1.83 -17.81
N LEU A 133 4.82 1.74 -16.91
CA LEU A 133 6.22 2.10 -17.19
C LEU A 133 6.88 1.08 -18.13
N THR A 134 6.66 -0.23 -17.91
CA THR A 134 7.27 -1.29 -18.72
C THR A 134 6.68 -1.33 -20.14
N ASN A 135 5.37 -1.10 -20.29
CA ASN A 135 4.69 -1.22 -21.58
C ASN A 135 4.43 0.12 -22.27
N GLY A 136 4.78 1.25 -21.64
CA GLY A 136 4.53 2.60 -22.17
C GLY A 136 3.04 2.96 -22.31
N THR A 137 2.13 2.23 -21.66
CA THR A 137 0.68 2.43 -21.81
C THR A 137 0.16 3.48 -20.83
N ALA A 138 -0.53 4.50 -21.33
CA ALA A 138 -1.26 5.45 -20.50
C ALA A 138 -2.44 4.75 -19.78
N TRP A 139 -2.72 5.16 -18.54
CA TRP A 139 -3.91 4.70 -17.85
C TRP A 139 -5.14 5.42 -18.38
N VAL A 140 -6.16 4.66 -18.77
CA VAL A 140 -7.44 5.18 -19.28
C VAL A 140 -8.52 4.96 -18.22
N ASP A 141 -9.14 6.03 -17.73
CA ASP A 141 -10.31 5.94 -16.85
C ASP A 141 -11.53 5.50 -17.67
N ALA A 142 -11.74 4.20 -17.77
CA ALA A 142 -12.96 3.66 -18.36
C ALA A 142 -14.21 3.87 -17.47
N GLY A 143 -14.07 4.54 -16.30
CA GLY A 143 -15.15 4.89 -15.41
C GLY A 143 -15.53 3.79 -14.42
N GLN A 144 -16.17 4.17 -13.30
CA GLN A 144 -16.53 3.25 -12.21
C GLN A 144 -17.39 2.08 -12.69
N GLN A 145 -18.36 2.33 -13.57
CA GLN A 145 -19.35 1.35 -14.03
C GLN A 145 -18.72 0.24 -14.91
N TYR A 146 -17.77 0.58 -15.78
CA TYR A 146 -17.07 -0.39 -16.63
C TYR A 146 -16.29 -1.42 -15.80
N TYR A 147 -15.52 -0.95 -14.81
CA TYR A 147 -14.77 -1.84 -13.93
C TYR A 147 -15.66 -2.65 -12.98
N GLU A 148 -16.80 -2.09 -12.55
CA GLU A 148 -17.80 -2.82 -11.78
C GLU A 148 -18.46 -3.93 -12.59
N GLN A 149 -18.83 -3.68 -13.84
CA GLN A 149 -19.36 -4.71 -14.75
C GLN A 149 -18.34 -5.81 -14.99
N ARG A 150 -17.09 -5.47 -15.33
CA ARG A 150 -16.02 -6.48 -15.54
C ARG A 150 -15.72 -7.30 -14.29
N TYR A 151 -15.79 -6.67 -13.11
CA TYR A 151 -15.67 -7.36 -11.84
C TYR A 151 -16.84 -8.32 -11.61
N ARG A 152 -18.09 -7.88 -11.81
CA ARG A 152 -19.29 -8.73 -11.72
C ARG A 152 -19.16 -9.93 -12.65
N SER A 153 -18.77 -9.72 -13.91
CA SER A 153 -18.57 -10.82 -14.87
C SER A 153 -17.54 -11.84 -14.37
N ARG A 154 -16.42 -11.38 -13.80
CA ARG A 154 -15.39 -12.27 -13.21
C ARG A 154 -15.89 -13.04 -12.00
N VAL A 155 -16.62 -12.38 -11.10
CA VAL A 155 -17.20 -13.04 -9.92
C VAL A 155 -18.19 -14.09 -10.34
N MET A 156 -19.09 -13.78 -11.28
CA MET A 156 -20.05 -14.73 -11.82
C MET A 156 -19.38 -15.91 -12.52
N HIS A 157 -18.34 -15.65 -13.32
CA HIS A 157 -17.57 -16.71 -13.98
C HIS A 157 -16.90 -17.64 -12.95
N ASN A 158 -16.25 -17.07 -11.92
CA ASN A 158 -15.60 -17.85 -10.87
C ASN A 158 -16.61 -18.63 -10.01
N LEU A 159 -17.79 -18.05 -9.72
CA LEU A 159 -18.87 -18.73 -9.00
C LEU A 159 -19.41 -19.91 -9.79
N LYS A 160 -19.70 -19.73 -11.08
CA LYS A 160 -20.12 -20.83 -11.96
C LYS A 160 -19.09 -21.96 -11.97
N ARG A 161 -17.82 -21.62 -12.18
CA ARG A 161 -16.73 -22.61 -12.19
C ARG A 161 -16.61 -23.36 -10.86
N LYS A 162 -16.69 -22.66 -9.73
CA LYS A 162 -16.64 -23.27 -8.39
C LYS A 162 -17.85 -24.12 -8.05
N ALA A 163 -19.03 -23.80 -8.59
CA ALA A 163 -20.23 -24.62 -8.39
C ALA A 163 -20.13 -25.93 -9.19
N GLN A 164 -19.52 -25.89 -10.38
CA GLN A 164 -19.33 -27.07 -11.23
C GLN A 164 -18.37 -28.10 -10.63
N GLU A 165 -17.36 -27.70 -9.84
CA GLU A 165 -16.40 -28.60 -9.19
C GLU A 165 -17.10 -29.71 -8.34
N PRO A 166 -18.06 -29.39 -7.46
CA PRO A 166 -18.89 -30.37 -6.76
C PRO A 166 -20.14 -30.83 -7.53
N GLY A 167 -20.29 -30.49 -8.82
CA GLY A 167 -21.43 -30.91 -9.65
C GLY A 167 -22.71 -30.09 -9.51
N PHE A 168 -22.63 -28.87 -8.95
CA PHE A 168 -23.77 -27.97 -8.80
C PHE A 168 -23.89 -26.98 -9.97
N GLU A 169 -25.12 -26.62 -10.33
CA GLU A 169 -25.42 -25.58 -11.32
C GLU A 169 -25.92 -24.29 -10.67
N LEU A 170 -25.39 -23.16 -11.11
CA LEU A 170 -25.76 -21.84 -10.58
C LEU A 170 -27.05 -21.34 -11.23
N VAL A 171 -28.18 -21.50 -10.55
CA VAL A 171 -29.49 -20.99 -11.01
C VAL A 171 -29.78 -19.62 -10.39
N ALA A 172 -30.17 -18.65 -11.23
CA ALA A 172 -30.58 -17.33 -10.75
C ALA A 172 -31.97 -17.40 -10.09
N LEU A 173 -32.06 -17.03 -8.82
CA LEU A 173 -33.34 -16.92 -8.14
C LEU A 173 -34.14 -15.74 -8.69
N ARG A 174 -35.36 -16.00 -9.17
CA ARG A 174 -36.32 -14.94 -9.51
C ARG A 174 -36.79 -14.34 -8.18
N LYS A 175 -36.50 -13.05 -7.94
CA LYS A 175 -37.09 -12.37 -6.76
C LYS A 175 -38.61 -12.38 -6.92
N ALA A 176 -39.33 -12.86 -5.90
CA ALA A 176 -40.77 -12.66 -5.81
C ALA A 176 -41.04 -11.15 -5.76
N ALA A 177 -42.00 -10.69 -6.57
CA ALA A 177 -42.49 -9.33 -6.44
C ALA A 177 -43.10 -9.19 -5.04
N THR A 178 -42.50 -8.35 -4.21
CA THR A 178 -43.09 -7.97 -2.94
C THR A 178 -44.33 -7.12 -3.26
N SER A 179 -45.51 -7.68 -3.05
CA SER A 179 -46.79 -6.95 -3.06
C SER A 179 -46.87 -5.98 -1.88
#